data_AF-A0A2M9G1Y8-F1
#
_entry.id   AF-A0A2M9G1Y8-F1
#
_cell.length_a   1.000
_cell.length_b   1.000
_cell.length_c   1.000
_cell.angle_alpha   90.00
_cell.angle_beta   90.00
_cell.angle_gamma   90.00
#
_symmetry.space_group_name_H-M   'P 1'
#
loop_
_entity.id
_entity.type
_entity.pdbx_description
1 polymer ?
#
loop_
_entity_poly.entity_id
_entity_poly.type
_entity_poly.pdbx_seq_one_letter_code
_entity_poly.pdbx_strand_id
1 'polypeptide(L)'
;MSAMMPHPAGAGAGQRTHRMRLIVADDHEMVRLGLTLRLSQAYPDAEIVEADCYRCLEGVYSEGGPPDLVITDLKMPDGEWRRELQMLRARCPQTRVLVFSALESAQIVRSILPDLADGFIPKSADGHTLMAAIRLVLDGGVYVPLTALESMHEEGGTGGPAPAASPALPLTPRQVDVLRMIALGKANKQIAYELGLSVGTVKIHVSNILDALGATNRTEAIAIARDRYGLGSEPGT
;
A
#
# COMPACT_ATOMS: atom_id res chain seq x y z
N MET A 1 -60.96 28.89 -8.16
CA MET A 1 -59.49 29.11 -8.19
C MET A 1 -58.94 28.75 -6.82
N SER A 2 -58.35 27.56 -6.68
CA SER A 2 -57.20 27.28 -5.82
C SER A 2 -56.90 25.78 -5.95
N ALA A 3 -55.86 25.49 -6.72
CA ALA A 3 -55.38 24.14 -6.95
C ALA A 3 -54.67 23.64 -5.68
N MET A 4 -55.13 22.50 -5.16
CA MET A 4 -54.46 21.76 -4.12
C MET A 4 -53.41 20.86 -4.80
N MET A 5 -52.15 21.29 -4.77
CA MET A 5 -51.03 20.49 -5.23
C MET A 5 -50.69 19.42 -4.19
N PRO A 6 -50.46 18.15 -4.59
CA PRO A 6 -49.84 17.17 -3.71
C PRO A 6 -48.35 17.49 -3.53
N HIS A 7 -47.90 17.50 -2.29
CA HIS A 7 -46.49 17.48 -1.89
C HIS A 7 -45.78 16.28 -2.56
N PRO A 8 -44.63 16.46 -3.22
CA PRO A 8 -43.83 15.31 -3.63
C PRO A 8 -43.24 14.66 -2.37
N ALA A 9 -43.50 13.36 -2.24
CA ALA A 9 -42.83 12.48 -1.30
C ALA A 9 -41.31 12.69 -1.43
N GLY A 10 -40.66 12.91 -0.29
CA GLY A 10 -39.20 12.96 -0.21
C GLY A 10 -38.64 11.67 -0.79
N ALA A 11 -38.00 11.79 -1.96
CA ALA A 11 -37.14 10.76 -2.49
C ALA A 11 -36.04 10.53 -1.44
N GLY A 12 -36.15 9.43 -0.70
CA GLY A 12 -35.07 8.94 0.12
C GLY A 12 -33.86 8.78 -0.79
N ALA A 13 -32.88 9.66 -0.61
CA ALA A 13 -31.58 9.52 -1.20
C ALA A 13 -31.08 8.14 -0.77
N GLY A 14 -31.13 7.18 -1.69
CA GLY A 14 -30.56 5.86 -1.48
C GLY A 14 -29.10 6.08 -1.11
N GLN A 15 -28.80 5.90 0.17
CA GLN A 15 -27.43 5.73 0.61
C GLN A 15 -26.91 4.56 -0.20
N ARG A 16 -26.07 4.85 -1.19
CA ARG A 16 -25.21 3.85 -1.80
C ARG A 16 -24.37 3.31 -0.66
N THR A 17 -24.85 2.25 -0.01
CA THR A 17 -24.06 1.45 0.92
C THR A 17 -22.85 1.01 0.12
N HIS A 18 -21.70 1.63 0.40
CA HIS A 18 -20.47 1.31 -0.33
C HIS A 18 -20.14 -0.14 -0.04
N ARG A 19 -20.48 -1.00 -1.00
CA ARG A 19 -20.23 -2.43 -0.91
C ARG A 19 -18.73 -2.62 -1.10
N MET A 20 -18.06 -3.15 -0.08
CA MET A 20 -16.61 -3.37 -0.12
C MET A 20 -16.24 -4.16 -1.37
N ARG A 21 -15.29 -3.67 -2.16
CA ARG A 21 -14.88 -4.28 -3.42
C ARG A 21 -13.45 -4.78 -3.36
N LEU A 22 -13.30 -6.08 -3.56
CA LEU A 22 -12.04 -6.81 -3.46
C LEU A 22 -11.70 -7.43 -4.82
N ILE A 23 -10.46 -7.28 -5.29
CA ILE A 23 -9.99 -7.92 -6.51
C ILE A 23 -8.94 -8.96 -6.17
N VAL A 24 -9.04 -10.14 -6.77
CA VAL A 24 -8.04 -11.22 -6.70
C VAL A 24 -7.44 -11.43 -8.08
N ALA A 25 -6.16 -11.14 -8.24
CA ALA A 25 -5.43 -11.25 -9.49
C ALA A 25 -4.31 -12.31 -9.39
N ASP A 26 -4.47 -13.43 -10.07
CA ASP A 26 -3.48 -14.53 -10.09
C ASP A 26 -3.69 -15.38 -11.35
N ASP A 27 -2.62 -15.83 -12.00
CA ASP A 27 -2.72 -16.70 -13.17
C ASP A 27 -3.12 -18.15 -12.80
N HIS A 28 -2.97 -18.55 -11.53
CA HIS A 28 -3.32 -19.87 -11.03
C HIS A 28 -4.77 -19.93 -10.53
N GLU A 29 -5.61 -20.69 -11.24
CA GLU A 29 -7.04 -20.87 -10.90
C GLU A 29 -7.28 -21.32 -9.45
N MET A 30 -6.50 -22.31 -8.97
CA MET A 30 -6.64 -22.82 -7.60
C MET A 30 -6.35 -21.75 -6.53
N VAL A 31 -5.45 -20.81 -6.82
CA VAL A 31 -5.13 -19.70 -5.91
C VAL A 31 -6.30 -18.73 -5.85
N ARG A 32 -6.84 -18.34 -7.01
CA ARG A 32 -8.01 -17.45 -7.07
C ARG A 32 -9.21 -18.05 -6.33
N LEU A 33 -9.55 -19.31 -6.61
CA LEU A 33 -10.65 -20.02 -5.95
C LEU A 33 -10.47 -20.05 -4.42
N GLY A 34 -9.26 -20.37 -3.96
CA GLY A 34 -8.94 -20.42 -2.53
C GLY A 34 -9.06 -19.06 -1.84
N LEU A 35 -8.56 -18.00 -2.46
CA LEU A 35 -8.66 -16.63 -1.95
C LEU A 35 -10.10 -16.14 -1.95
N THR A 36 -10.84 -16.31 -3.05
CA THR A 36 -12.25 -15.93 -3.17
C THR A 36 -13.11 -16.64 -2.12
N LEU A 37 -12.89 -17.94 -1.89
CA LEU A 37 -13.60 -18.69 -0.84
C LEU A 37 -13.33 -18.12 0.56
N ARG A 38 -12.07 -17.82 0.88
CA ARG A 38 -11.70 -17.27 2.19
C ARG A 38 -12.23 -15.84 2.39
N LEU A 39 -12.14 -15.01 1.36
CA LEU A 39 -12.64 -13.64 1.37
C LEU A 39 -14.15 -13.60 1.51
N SER A 40 -14.89 -14.43 0.78
CA SER A 40 -16.36 -14.48 0.88
C SER A 40 -16.85 -14.95 2.25
N GLN A 41 -16.11 -15.86 2.91
CA GLN A 41 -16.39 -16.25 4.29
C GLN A 41 -16.14 -15.13 5.30
N ALA A 42 -15.09 -14.33 5.08
CA ALA A 42 -14.70 -13.25 5.99
C ALA A 42 -15.51 -11.96 5.77
N TYR A 43 -15.92 -11.70 4.53
CA TYR A 43 -16.63 -10.50 4.08
C TYR A 43 -17.83 -10.88 3.20
N PRO A 44 -18.93 -11.39 3.78
CA PRO A 44 -20.09 -11.91 3.02
C PRO A 44 -20.76 -10.87 2.12
N ASP A 45 -20.69 -9.60 2.53
CA ASP A 45 -21.25 -8.48 1.80
C ASP A 45 -20.26 -7.86 0.81
N ALA A 46 -19.03 -8.35 0.67
CA ALA A 46 -18.09 -7.81 -0.30
C ALA A 46 -18.43 -8.25 -1.74
N GLU A 47 -18.15 -7.39 -2.71
CA GLU A 47 -18.04 -7.76 -4.11
C GLU A 47 -16.61 -8.26 -4.35
N ILE A 48 -16.46 -9.52 -4.77
CA ILE A 48 -15.16 -10.11 -5.07
C ILE A 48 -15.09 -10.34 -6.58
N VAL A 49 -14.06 -9.79 -7.22
CA VAL A 49 -13.84 -9.94 -8.66
C VAL A 49 -12.49 -10.60 -8.90
N GLU A 50 -12.45 -11.52 -9.85
CA GLU A 50 -11.23 -12.24 -10.22
C GLU A 50 -10.63 -11.68 -11.51
N ALA A 51 -9.30 -11.71 -11.58
CA ALA A 51 -8.52 -11.46 -12.79
C ALA A 51 -7.43 -12.53 -12.92
N ASP A 52 -7.24 -13.05 -14.13
CA ASP A 52 -6.24 -14.09 -14.43
C ASP A 52 -4.96 -13.54 -15.07
N CYS A 53 -4.92 -12.24 -15.35
CA CYS A 53 -3.81 -11.53 -15.97
C CYS A 53 -3.89 -10.03 -15.69
N TYR A 54 -2.82 -9.27 -15.97
CA TYR A 54 -2.76 -7.83 -15.71
C TYR A 54 -3.75 -7.04 -16.56
N ARG A 55 -3.96 -7.42 -17.82
CA ARG A 55 -4.98 -6.78 -18.67
C ARG A 55 -6.39 -6.95 -18.10
N CYS A 56 -6.71 -8.13 -17.57
CA CYS A 56 -7.98 -8.37 -16.89
C CYS A 56 -8.07 -7.51 -15.62
N LEU A 57 -7.01 -7.44 -14.82
CA LEU A 57 -6.95 -6.58 -13.64
C LEU A 57 -7.21 -5.11 -14.00
N GLU A 58 -6.55 -4.59 -15.04
CA GLU A 58 -6.73 -3.23 -15.55
C GLU A 58 -8.19 -2.95 -15.95
N GLY A 59 -8.80 -3.87 -16.70
CA GLY A 59 -10.21 -3.77 -17.07
C GLY A 59 -11.12 -3.69 -15.84
N VAL A 60 -10.91 -4.58 -14.86
CA VAL A 60 -11.75 -4.69 -13.67
C VAL A 60 -11.75 -3.41 -12.80
N TYR A 61 -10.59 -2.78 -12.59
CA TYR A 61 -10.55 -1.52 -11.83
C TYR A 61 -10.89 -0.28 -12.68
N SER A 62 -10.75 -0.35 -14.00
CA SER A 62 -11.09 0.76 -14.89
C SER A 62 -12.60 0.89 -15.13
N GLU A 63 -13.31 -0.24 -15.22
CA GLU A 63 -14.76 -0.28 -15.49
C GLU A 63 -15.60 -0.24 -14.20
N GLY A 64 -15.14 -0.93 -13.15
CA GLY A 64 -15.89 -1.10 -11.90
C GLY A 64 -15.67 -0.03 -10.83
N GLY A 65 -14.80 0.95 -11.08
CA GLY A 65 -14.40 1.95 -10.09
C GLY A 65 -13.33 1.45 -9.09
N PRO A 66 -12.87 2.32 -8.18
CA PRO A 66 -11.74 2.04 -7.31
C PRO A 66 -12.07 0.92 -6.32
N PRO A 67 -11.31 -0.19 -6.28
CA PRO A 67 -11.49 -1.23 -5.28
C PRO A 67 -10.92 -0.81 -3.92
N ASP A 68 -11.43 -1.41 -2.84
CA ASP A 68 -10.87 -1.23 -1.49
C ASP A 68 -9.54 -1.97 -1.35
N LEU A 69 -9.44 -3.16 -1.95
CA LEU A 69 -8.25 -4.01 -1.93
C LEU A 69 -8.05 -4.74 -3.26
N VAL A 70 -6.80 -4.74 -3.73
CA VAL A 70 -6.31 -5.63 -4.78
C VAL A 70 -5.31 -6.59 -4.17
N ILE A 71 -5.57 -7.88 -4.29
CA ILE A 71 -4.60 -8.94 -4.01
C ILE A 71 -4.05 -9.40 -5.36
N THR A 72 -2.73 -9.31 -5.57
CA THR A 72 -2.14 -9.61 -6.89
C THR A 72 -0.88 -10.45 -6.78
N ASP A 73 -0.73 -11.40 -7.70
CA ASP A 73 0.56 -12.04 -7.97
C ASP A 73 1.46 -11.08 -8.78
N LEU A 74 2.77 -11.29 -8.69
CA LEU A 74 3.79 -10.62 -9.51
C LEU A 74 4.08 -11.38 -10.80
N LYS A 75 3.80 -12.69 -10.84
CA LYS A 75 4.11 -13.55 -11.98
C LYS A 75 2.84 -13.88 -12.76
N MET A 76 2.34 -12.90 -13.52
CA MET A 76 1.23 -13.09 -14.45
C MET A 76 1.70 -12.95 -15.92
N PRO A 77 1.06 -13.63 -16.88
CA PRO A 77 1.64 -13.94 -18.19
C PRO A 77 1.79 -12.76 -19.17
N ASP A 78 1.14 -11.63 -18.95
CA ASP A 78 0.88 -10.60 -19.98
C ASP A 78 1.49 -9.22 -19.69
N GLY A 79 2.35 -9.08 -18.68
CA GLY A 79 2.94 -7.79 -18.38
C GLY A 79 4.00 -7.77 -17.28
N GLU A 80 4.59 -6.60 -17.09
CA GLU A 80 5.51 -6.33 -16.00
C GLU A 80 4.73 -5.83 -14.79
N TRP A 81 4.81 -6.58 -13.69
CA TRP A 81 4.14 -6.25 -12.42
C TRP A 81 4.39 -4.82 -11.97
N ARG A 82 5.60 -4.28 -12.17
CA ARG A 82 5.97 -2.94 -11.71
C ARG A 82 5.14 -1.87 -12.42
N ARG A 83 4.98 -2.02 -13.74
CA ARG A 83 4.18 -1.13 -14.56
C ARG A 83 2.72 -1.20 -14.16
N GLU A 84 2.18 -2.40 -13.97
CA GLU A 84 0.77 -2.54 -13.58
C GLU A 84 0.48 -1.89 -12.22
N LEU A 85 1.31 -2.15 -11.22
CA LEU A 85 1.12 -1.56 -9.90
C LEU A 85 1.24 -0.03 -9.92
N GLN A 86 2.13 0.52 -10.75
CA GLN A 86 2.24 1.98 -10.95
C GLN A 86 0.95 2.56 -11.56
N MET A 87 0.38 1.89 -12.57
CA MET A 87 -0.87 2.30 -13.20
C MET A 87 -2.04 2.23 -12.21
N LEU A 88 -2.14 1.12 -11.46
CA LEU A 88 -3.14 0.94 -10.42
C LEU A 88 -3.05 2.06 -9.36
N ARG A 89 -1.86 2.38 -8.86
CA ARG A 89 -1.67 3.48 -7.88
C ARG A 89 -2.01 4.84 -8.42
N ALA A 90 -1.67 5.12 -9.69
CA ALA A 90 -2.01 6.39 -10.33
C ALA A 90 -3.52 6.54 -10.54
N ARG A 91 -4.22 5.46 -10.88
CA ARG A 91 -5.66 5.44 -11.14
C ARG A 91 -6.49 5.41 -9.86
N CYS A 92 -6.06 4.61 -8.88
CA CYS A 92 -6.78 4.30 -7.65
C CYS A 92 -5.88 4.52 -6.43
N PRO A 93 -5.53 5.77 -6.08
CA PRO A 93 -4.56 6.07 -5.03
C PRO A 93 -5.00 5.64 -3.62
N GLN A 94 -6.30 5.43 -3.41
CA GLN A 94 -6.87 4.98 -2.13
C GLN A 94 -6.96 3.46 -2.01
N THR A 95 -6.80 2.72 -3.11
CA THR A 95 -6.85 1.26 -3.13
C THR A 95 -5.69 0.68 -2.35
N ARG A 96 -5.99 -0.28 -1.47
CA ARG A 96 -4.97 -1.10 -0.81
C ARG A 96 -4.45 -2.13 -1.78
N VAL A 97 -3.14 -2.33 -1.80
CA VAL A 97 -2.50 -3.30 -2.69
C VAL A 97 -1.72 -4.31 -1.85
N LEU A 98 -2.10 -5.58 -1.97
CA LEU A 98 -1.47 -6.68 -1.28
C LEU A 98 -0.88 -7.64 -2.30
N VAL A 99 0.44 -7.80 -2.28
CA VAL A 99 1.10 -8.76 -3.15
C VAL A 99 1.04 -10.14 -2.52
N PHE A 100 0.57 -11.14 -3.26
CA PHE A 100 0.57 -12.54 -2.87
C PHE A 100 1.35 -13.34 -3.91
N SER A 101 2.61 -13.65 -3.64
CA SER A 101 3.51 -14.21 -4.65
C SER A 101 4.46 -15.27 -4.10
N ALA A 102 4.86 -16.20 -4.96
CA ALA A 102 5.96 -17.13 -4.71
C ALA A 102 7.34 -16.48 -4.99
N LEU A 103 7.35 -15.27 -5.58
CA LEU A 103 8.56 -14.52 -5.87
C LEU A 103 9.00 -13.72 -4.62
N GLU A 104 9.71 -14.38 -3.71
CA GLU A 104 9.94 -13.90 -2.33
C GLU A 104 11.30 -13.22 -2.10
N SER A 105 12.01 -12.77 -3.14
CA SER A 105 13.35 -12.19 -2.92
C SER A 105 13.27 -10.89 -2.10
N ALA A 106 14.16 -10.73 -1.12
CA ALA A 106 14.20 -9.53 -0.28
C ALA A 106 14.31 -8.24 -1.11
N GLN A 107 15.05 -8.28 -2.22
CA GLN A 107 15.18 -7.17 -3.17
C GLN A 107 13.84 -6.80 -3.82
N ILE A 108 13.05 -7.81 -4.22
CA ILE A 108 11.72 -7.60 -4.82
C ILE A 108 10.79 -6.98 -3.79
N VAL A 109 10.71 -7.57 -2.60
CA VAL A 109 9.87 -7.09 -1.49
C VAL A 109 10.22 -5.64 -1.13
N ARG A 110 11.51 -5.32 -0.98
CA ARG A 110 12.02 -3.95 -0.73
C ARG A 110 11.67 -2.99 -1.87
N SER A 111 11.64 -3.44 -3.12
CA SER A 111 11.37 -2.58 -4.27
C SER A 111 9.87 -2.30 -4.53
N ILE A 112 8.97 -2.99 -3.82
CA ILE A 112 7.52 -2.94 -4.01
C ILE A 112 6.83 -2.20 -2.87
N LEU A 113 7.12 -2.58 -1.62
CA LEU A 113 6.45 -2.06 -0.43
C LEU A 113 6.57 -0.55 -0.19
N PRO A 114 7.61 0.17 -0.64
CA PRO A 114 7.70 1.61 -0.37
C PRO A 114 6.62 2.42 -1.10
N ASP A 115 6.19 1.95 -2.29
CA ASP A 115 5.57 2.79 -3.31
C ASP A 115 4.36 2.15 -4.01
N LEU A 116 4.31 0.82 -4.06
CA LEU A 116 3.41 0.07 -4.94
C LEU A 116 2.48 -0.87 -4.17
N ALA A 117 2.90 -1.40 -3.01
CA ALA A 117 2.07 -2.28 -2.19
C ALA A 117 2.01 -1.86 -0.71
N ASP A 118 0.85 -2.05 -0.10
CA ASP A 118 0.62 -1.97 1.34
C ASP A 118 0.96 -3.30 2.04
N GLY A 119 1.26 -4.37 1.31
CA GLY A 119 1.78 -5.57 1.94
C GLY A 119 2.30 -6.61 0.96
N PHE A 120 3.05 -7.56 1.50
CA PHE A 120 3.58 -8.71 0.76
C PHE A 120 3.35 -9.98 1.56
N ILE A 121 2.77 -11.01 0.93
CA ILE A 121 2.51 -12.30 1.54
C ILE A 121 3.13 -13.38 0.63
N PRO A 122 4.09 -14.15 1.16
CA PRO A 122 4.56 -15.38 0.54
C PRO A 122 3.40 -16.33 0.19
N LYS A 123 3.38 -16.93 -1.01
CA LYS A 123 2.42 -18.01 -1.35
C LYS A 123 2.60 -19.24 -0.43
N SER A 124 3.76 -19.36 0.21
CA SER A 124 4.07 -20.37 1.24
C SER A 124 3.45 -20.09 2.61
N ALA A 125 2.90 -18.88 2.85
CA ALA A 125 2.27 -18.53 4.11
C ALA A 125 0.97 -19.33 4.35
N ASP A 126 0.68 -19.64 5.61
CA ASP A 126 -0.55 -20.32 5.96
C ASP A 126 -1.79 -19.40 5.82
N GLY A 127 -2.97 -20.03 5.78
CA GLY A 127 -4.24 -19.31 5.62
C GLY A 127 -4.57 -18.35 6.77
N HIS A 128 -4.08 -18.60 7.99
CA HIS A 128 -4.31 -17.71 9.13
C HIS A 128 -3.52 -16.41 8.99
N THR A 129 -2.25 -16.53 8.61
CA THR A 129 -1.34 -15.42 8.32
C THR A 129 -1.86 -14.58 7.17
N LEU A 130 -2.30 -15.22 6.09
CA LEU A 130 -2.92 -14.56 4.94
C LEU A 130 -4.11 -13.68 5.36
N MET A 131 -5.05 -14.23 6.13
CA MET A 131 -6.24 -13.49 6.56
C MET A 131 -5.93 -12.40 7.58
N ALA A 132 -4.96 -12.61 8.47
CA ALA A 132 -4.51 -11.57 9.40
C ALA A 132 -3.86 -10.40 8.66
N ALA A 133 -3.04 -10.67 7.64
CA ALA A 133 -2.41 -9.67 6.82
C ALA A 133 -3.43 -8.88 5.97
N ILE A 134 -4.43 -9.55 5.39
CA ILE A 134 -5.54 -8.89 4.67
C ILE A 134 -6.26 -7.90 5.58
N ARG A 135 -6.62 -8.31 6.80
CA ARG A 135 -7.28 -7.44 7.79
C ARG A 135 -6.41 -6.24 8.14
N LEU A 136 -5.13 -6.48 8.44
CA LEU A 136 -4.18 -5.42 8.76
C LEU A 136 -4.09 -4.38 7.64
N VAL A 137 -4.03 -4.82 6.38
CA VAL A 137 -3.92 -3.93 5.22
C VAL A 137 -5.22 -3.16 4.95
N LEU A 138 -6.37 -3.79 5.12
CA LEU A 138 -7.68 -3.12 5.03
C LEU A 138 -7.83 -2.03 6.10
N ASP A 139 -7.30 -2.26 7.31
CA ASP A 139 -7.27 -1.27 8.39
C ASP A 139 -6.20 -0.16 8.17
N GLY A 140 -5.50 -0.17 7.02
CA GLY A 140 -4.47 0.82 6.67
C GLY A 140 -3.08 0.55 7.25
N GLY A 141 -2.88 -0.64 7.82
CA GLY A 141 -1.57 -1.15 8.19
C GLY A 141 -0.77 -1.65 6.98
N VAL A 142 0.48 -2.07 7.25
CA VAL A 142 1.35 -2.70 6.25
C VAL A 142 1.84 -4.04 6.76
N TYR A 143 1.76 -5.06 5.91
CA TYR A 143 2.24 -6.41 6.24
C TYR A 143 3.50 -6.76 5.44
N VAL A 144 4.55 -7.18 6.13
CA VAL A 144 5.83 -7.60 5.54
C VAL A 144 6.28 -8.87 6.25
N PRO A 145 6.69 -9.92 5.51
CA PRO A 145 7.17 -11.14 6.15
C PRO A 145 8.50 -10.89 6.87
N LEU A 146 8.71 -11.59 7.98
CA LEU A 146 9.92 -11.47 8.81
C LEU A 146 11.22 -11.71 8.03
N THR A 147 11.20 -12.64 7.07
CA THR A 147 12.35 -12.93 6.20
C THR A 147 12.81 -11.71 5.39
N ALA A 148 11.88 -10.85 4.97
CA ALA A 148 12.22 -9.61 4.31
C ALA A 148 12.73 -8.55 5.30
N LEU A 149 12.26 -8.56 6.55
CA LEU A 149 12.71 -7.66 7.61
C LEU A 149 14.11 -8.01 8.14
N GLU A 150 14.47 -9.29 8.23
CA GLU A 150 15.79 -9.74 8.68
C GLU A 150 16.89 -9.31 7.70
N SER A 151 16.65 -9.43 6.40
CA SER A 151 17.54 -8.88 5.40
C SER A 151 17.68 -7.36 5.53
N MET A 152 16.67 -6.62 6.03
CA MET A 152 16.77 -5.16 6.25
C MET A 152 17.66 -4.79 7.43
N HIS A 153 17.92 -5.69 8.37
CA HIS A 153 18.79 -5.44 9.52
C HIS A 153 20.26 -5.84 9.28
N GLU A 154 20.53 -6.79 8.38
CA GLU A 154 21.91 -7.27 8.13
C GLU A 154 22.82 -6.26 7.41
N GLU A 155 22.27 -5.23 6.75
CA GLU A 155 23.07 -4.14 6.14
C GLU A 155 23.37 -2.99 7.12
N GLY A 156 22.88 -3.05 8.36
CA GLY A 156 23.07 -2.02 9.40
C GLY A 156 24.21 -2.28 10.39
N GLY A 157 25.01 -3.33 10.21
CA GLY A 157 25.98 -3.79 11.22
C GLY A 157 27.37 -4.10 10.69
N THR A 158 28.32 -3.22 11.02
CA THR A 158 29.80 -3.39 11.00
C THR A 158 30.55 -3.15 9.68
N GLY A 159 31.12 -1.93 9.59
CA GLY A 159 32.44 -1.61 9.03
C GLY A 159 32.93 -2.37 7.80
N GLY A 160 32.55 -1.91 6.60
CA GLY A 160 33.19 -2.25 5.33
C GLY A 160 32.95 -1.14 4.31
N PRO A 161 33.86 -0.87 3.37
CA PRO A 161 33.80 0.32 2.50
C PRO A 161 32.53 0.27 1.65
N ALA A 162 31.74 1.36 1.75
CA ALA A 162 30.45 1.52 1.09
C ALA A 162 30.54 1.20 -0.43
N PRO A 163 29.65 0.34 -0.97
CA PRO A 163 29.42 0.35 -2.40
C PRO A 163 28.76 1.68 -2.77
N ALA A 164 29.25 2.24 -3.87
CA ALA A 164 28.96 3.57 -4.37
C ALA A 164 27.47 3.95 -4.33
N ALA A 165 27.23 5.23 -4.01
CA ALA A 165 25.95 5.91 -4.05
C ALA A 165 25.06 5.40 -5.21
N SER A 166 24.03 4.63 -4.87
CA SER A 166 22.95 4.35 -5.80
C SER A 166 22.26 5.68 -6.14
N PRO A 167 21.86 5.90 -7.41
CA PRO A 167 21.21 7.14 -7.79
C PRO A 167 19.94 7.32 -6.93
N ALA A 168 19.87 8.43 -6.19
CA ALA A 168 18.77 8.73 -5.28
C ALA A 168 17.43 8.57 -6.01
N LEU A 169 16.71 7.51 -5.69
CA LEU A 169 15.36 7.27 -6.19
C LEU A 169 14.46 8.39 -5.67
N PRO A 170 13.61 9.00 -6.52
CA PRO A 170 12.72 10.06 -6.08
C PRO A 170 11.75 9.54 -5.03
N LEU A 171 11.61 10.27 -3.93
CA LEU A 171 10.66 9.95 -2.86
C LEU A 171 9.23 9.93 -3.39
N THR A 172 8.44 8.97 -2.94
CA THR A 172 7.01 8.91 -3.30
C THR A 172 6.15 9.88 -2.51
N PRO A 173 4.92 10.20 -3.00
CA PRO A 173 4.03 11.14 -2.30
C PRO A 173 3.83 10.77 -0.83
N ARG A 174 3.69 9.47 -0.54
CA ARG A 174 3.52 8.99 0.83
C ARG A 174 4.77 9.14 1.68
N GLN A 175 5.95 8.92 1.10
CA GLN A 175 7.22 9.17 1.76
C GLN A 175 7.47 10.66 1.98
N VAL A 176 7.01 11.53 1.08
CA VAL A 176 7.05 12.98 1.25
C VAL A 176 6.15 13.41 2.42
N ASP A 177 4.95 12.83 2.56
CA ASP A 177 4.07 13.09 3.72
C ASP A 177 4.75 12.68 5.03
N VAL A 178 5.34 11.48 5.07
CA VAL A 178 6.08 11.00 6.24
C VAL A 178 7.32 11.86 6.50
N LEU A 179 8.08 12.24 5.46
CA LEU A 179 9.27 13.10 5.57
C LEU A 179 8.91 14.48 6.10
N ARG A 180 7.79 15.07 5.66
CA ARG A 180 7.29 16.35 6.18
C ARG A 180 7.06 16.26 7.69
N MET A 181 6.47 15.17 8.15
CA MET A 181 6.19 14.95 9.56
C MET A 181 7.45 14.66 10.37
N ILE A 182 8.44 13.99 9.76
CA ILE A 182 9.79 13.83 10.33
C ILE A 182 10.48 15.18 10.47
N ALA A 183 10.39 16.05 9.46
CA ALA A 183 10.96 17.39 9.46
C ALA A 183 10.32 18.32 10.51
N LEU A 184 9.05 18.08 10.85
CA LEU A 184 8.36 18.72 11.98
C LEU A 184 8.73 18.12 13.34
N GLY A 185 9.67 17.18 13.41
CA GLY A 185 10.13 16.56 14.66
C GLY A 185 9.16 15.54 15.27
N LYS A 186 8.11 15.11 14.58
CA LYS A 186 7.05 14.25 15.15
C LYS A 186 7.52 12.82 15.37
N ALA A 187 7.20 12.23 16.51
CA ALA A 187 7.54 10.83 16.80
C ALA A 187 6.74 9.86 15.90
N ASN A 188 7.28 8.66 15.62
CA ASN A 188 6.61 7.69 14.73
C ASN A 188 5.17 7.36 15.14
N LYS A 189 4.85 7.42 16.44
CA LYS A 189 3.49 7.23 16.96
C LYS A 189 2.54 8.37 16.58
N GLN A 190 3.01 9.61 16.57
CA GLN A 190 2.23 10.77 16.10
C GLN A 190 2.07 10.76 14.59
N ILE A 191 3.14 10.43 13.85
CA ILE A 191 3.06 10.27 12.39
C ILE A 191 2.03 9.20 12.01
N ALA A 192 2.05 8.06 12.71
CA ALA A 192 1.11 6.97 12.53
C ALA A 192 -0.34 7.44 12.73
N TYR A 193 -0.60 8.13 13.84
CA TYR A 193 -1.92 8.68 14.15
C TYR A 193 -2.40 9.68 13.08
N GLU A 194 -1.56 10.65 12.72
CA GLU A 194 -1.95 11.73 11.82
C GLU A 194 -2.11 11.30 10.36
N LEU A 195 -1.35 10.29 9.93
CA LEU A 195 -1.45 9.75 8.57
C LEU A 195 -2.40 8.56 8.47
N GLY A 196 -3.01 8.10 9.57
CA GLY A 196 -3.85 6.89 9.58
C GLY A 196 -3.07 5.62 9.21
N LEU A 197 -1.84 5.49 9.74
CA LEU A 197 -0.93 4.37 9.51
C LEU A 197 -0.64 3.63 10.80
N SER A 198 -0.16 2.38 10.70
CA SER A 198 0.40 1.69 11.88
C SER A 198 1.80 2.22 12.23
N VAL A 199 2.22 2.09 13.49
CA VAL A 199 3.59 2.48 13.92
C VAL A 199 4.66 1.66 13.18
N GLY A 200 4.37 0.40 12.87
CA GLY A 200 5.25 -0.45 12.04
C GLY A 200 5.40 0.10 10.62
N THR A 201 4.29 0.51 10.00
CA THR A 201 4.27 1.14 8.68
C THR A 201 5.12 2.41 8.64
N VAL A 202 5.03 3.26 9.66
CA VAL A 202 5.87 4.46 9.74
C VAL A 202 7.35 4.12 9.84
N LYS A 203 7.73 3.09 10.61
CA LYS A 203 9.14 2.65 10.68
C LYS A 203 9.67 2.21 9.33
N ILE A 204 8.87 1.51 8.55
CA ILE A 204 9.23 1.07 7.19
C ILE A 204 9.44 2.30 6.29
N HIS A 205 8.48 3.23 6.26
CA HIS A 205 8.64 4.46 5.47
C HIS A 205 9.86 5.27 5.91
N VAL A 206 10.13 5.38 7.21
CA VAL A 206 11.33 6.04 7.73
C VAL A 206 12.59 5.37 7.18
N SER A 207 12.69 4.04 7.25
CA SER A 207 13.86 3.32 6.71
C SER A 207 14.07 3.61 5.22
N ASN A 208 13.02 3.51 4.41
CA ASN A 208 13.11 3.74 2.97
C ASN A 208 13.47 5.20 2.63
N ILE A 209 12.98 6.15 3.44
CA ILE A 209 13.33 7.57 3.32
C ILE A 209 14.81 7.79 3.62
N LEU A 210 15.35 7.15 4.67
CA LEU A 210 16.77 7.25 5.01
C LEU A 210 17.62 6.75 3.84
N ASP A 211 17.29 5.58 3.30
CA ASP A 211 18.00 4.98 2.16
C ASP A 211 17.92 5.88 0.91
N ALA A 212 16.74 6.38 0.57
CA ALA A 212 16.53 7.24 -0.60
C ALA A 212 17.24 8.61 -0.49
N LEU A 213 17.38 9.13 0.74
CA LEU A 213 18.11 10.36 1.02
C LEU A 213 19.61 10.16 1.21
N GLY A 214 20.09 8.91 1.30
CA GLY A 214 21.45 8.59 1.69
C GLY A 214 21.77 9.01 3.14
N ALA A 215 20.74 9.14 3.98
CA ALA A 215 20.87 9.55 5.37
C ALA A 215 21.10 8.33 6.26
N THR A 216 22.09 8.40 7.14
CA THR A 216 22.40 7.32 8.10
C THR A 216 21.49 7.36 9.33
N ASN A 217 20.88 8.51 9.60
CA ASN A 217 20.04 8.69 10.78
C ASN A 217 18.94 9.73 10.55
N ARG A 218 17.97 9.72 11.47
CA ARG A 218 16.81 10.61 11.43
C ARG A 218 17.19 12.09 11.40
N THR A 219 18.19 12.50 12.17
CA THR A 219 18.63 13.91 12.25
C THR A 219 19.20 14.38 10.92
N GLU A 220 19.98 13.52 10.25
CA GLU A 220 20.52 13.77 8.93
C GLU A 220 19.40 13.87 7.87
N ALA A 221 18.40 13.00 7.93
CA ALA A 221 17.23 13.12 7.05
C ALA A 221 16.42 14.39 7.28
N ILE A 222 16.31 14.89 8.52
CA ILE A 222 15.69 16.20 8.81
C ILE A 222 16.50 17.33 8.17
N ALA A 223 17.83 17.29 8.28
CA ALA A 223 18.71 18.29 7.67
C ALA A 223 18.57 18.31 6.14
N ILE A 224 18.56 17.14 5.51
CA ILE A 224 18.38 16.99 4.06
C ILE A 224 16.97 17.40 3.63
N ALA A 225 15.93 17.08 4.41
CA ALA A 225 14.56 17.52 4.15
C ALA A 225 14.43 19.04 4.11
N ARG A 226 15.12 19.73 5.02
CA ARG A 226 15.13 21.19 5.08
C ARG A 226 15.88 21.80 3.91
N ASP A 227 17.06 21.28 3.61
CA ASP A 227 17.95 21.82 2.57
C ASP A 227 17.43 21.55 1.15
N ARG A 228 16.95 20.34 0.89
CA ARG A 228 16.58 19.86 -0.45
C ARG A 228 15.10 20.00 -0.78
N TYR A 229 14.21 19.98 0.22
CA TYR A 229 12.77 20.01 0.03
C TYR A 229 12.08 21.20 0.70
N GLY A 230 12.81 22.07 1.41
CA GLY A 230 12.25 23.22 2.11
C GLY A 230 11.25 22.85 3.22
N LEU A 231 11.35 21.63 3.76
CA LEU A 231 10.44 21.12 4.79
C LEU A 231 10.94 21.51 6.20
N GLY A 232 10.03 21.78 7.14
CA GLY A 232 10.38 21.98 8.56
C GLY A 232 10.26 23.42 9.11
N SER A 233 9.59 24.33 8.41
CA SER A 233 9.21 25.65 8.95
C SER A 233 7.71 25.65 9.26
N GLU A 234 7.32 25.82 10.53
CA GLU A 234 5.97 26.29 10.83
C GLU A 234 5.83 27.75 10.37
N PRO A 235 4.72 28.16 9.73
CA PRO A 235 4.45 29.57 9.53
C PRO A 235 4.11 30.23 10.87
N GLY A 236 5.05 31.00 11.40
CA GLY A 236 4.81 32.09 12.37
C GLY A 236 4.45 31.69 13.80
N THR A 237 5.33 32.04 14.73
CA THR A 237 4.91 32.70 15.98
C THR A 237 5.47 34.12 15.95
#